data_AF-A0A0T5VIR4-F1
#
_entry.id   AF-A0A0T5VIR4-F1
#
_cell.length_a   1.000
_cell.length_b   1.000
_cell.length_c   1.000
_cell.angle_alpha   90.00
_cell.angle_beta   90.00
_cell.angle_gamma   90.00
#
_symmetry.space_group_name_H-M   'P 1'
#
loop_
_entity.id
_entity.type
_entity.pdbx_description
1 polymer ?
#
loop_
_entity_poly.entity_id
_entity_poly.type
_entity_poly.pdbx_seq_one_letter_code
_entity_poly.pdbx_strand_id
1 'polypeptide(L)'
;MGADKGSLSHQDKLWAQVAADKLSAVNLPVKFSVNPSQQPAYIGYFGDEQLIVDDPSLDIKGPLLGVLSAHLLNPEEDLFLLACDMLLMETKLLEELIHSFKTDDAFHAYIFTKDDQQEPLCGIYKVEGLKKIVHLLQTNGLAKHSMKYVLSNLQVCETAIEDQDYRYFSNFNSHAEINGL
;
A
#
# COMPACT_ATOMS: atom_id res chain seq x y z
N MET A 1 -2.99 11.04 14.26
CA MET A 1 -4.46 10.90 14.23
C MET A 1 -4.91 11.19 12.82
N GLY A 2 -5.18 10.14 12.04
CA GLY A 2 -5.94 10.25 10.79
C GLY A 2 -7.34 9.72 11.06
N ALA A 3 -8.34 10.21 10.32
CA ALA A 3 -9.64 9.57 10.31
C ALA A 3 -9.51 8.13 9.78
N ASP A 4 -10.32 7.20 10.29
CA ASP A 4 -10.38 5.83 9.78
C ASP A 4 -11.07 5.80 8.41
N LYS A 5 -10.29 6.13 7.38
CA LYS A 5 -10.78 6.19 5.99
C LYS A 5 -11.25 4.83 5.48
N GLY A 6 -10.59 3.74 5.90
CA GLY A 6 -10.90 2.39 5.43
C GLY A 6 -12.33 1.94 5.80
N SER A 7 -12.84 2.44 6.94
CA SER A 7 -14.21 2.21 7.41
C SER A 7 -15.28 3.11 6.77
N LEU A 8 -14.88 4.11 5.97
CA LEU A 8 -15.84 4.94 5.24
C LEU A 8 -16.51 4.12 4.13
N SER A 9 -17.80 4.36 3.90
CA SER A 9 -18.58 3.66 2.87
C SER A 9 -18.66 4.43 1.55
N HIS A 10 -18.67 3.73 0.42
CA HIS A 10 -19.03 4.26 -0.88
C HIS A 10 -19.77 3.17 -1.65
N GLN A 11 -20.96 3.49 -2.18
CA GLN A 11 -21.81 2.53 -2.90
C GLN A 11 -21.98 1.19 -2.13
N ASP A 12 -22.33 1.29 -0.84
CA ASP A 12 -22.52 0.17 0.09
C ASP A 12 -21.27 -0.70 0.38
N LYS A 13 -20.08 -0.25 -0.03
CA LYS A 13 -18.80 -0.92 0.29
C LYS A 13 -17.90 -0.05 1.13
N LEU A 14 -17.17 -0.66 2.06
CA LEU A 14 -16.08 0.03 2.77
C LEU A 14 -14.97 0.40 1.78
N TRP A 15 -14.29 1.53 1.98
CA TRP A 15 -13.18 1.94 1.12
C TRP A 15 -12.05 0.89 1.13
N ALA A 16 -11.79 0.27 2.28
CA ALA A 16 -10.89 -0.88 2.36
C ALA A 16 -11.36 -2.05 1.48
N GLN A 17 -12.66 -2.36 1.47
CA GLN A 17 -13.23 -3.39 0.58
C GLN A 17 -13.07 -3.02 -0.90
N VAL A 18 -13.27 -1.75 -1.26
CA VAL A 18 -13.08 -1.28 -2.65
C VAL A 18 -11.64 -1.50 -3.12
N ALA A 19 -10.64 -1.23 -2.28
CA ALA A 19 -9.24 -1.53 -2.61
C ALA A 19 -8.98 -3.04 -2.70
N ALA A 20 -9.52 -3.83 -1.78
CA ALA A 20 -9.39 -5.29 -1.79
C ALA A 20 -10.01 -5.94 -3.03
N ASP A 21 -11.17 -5.45 -3.49
CA ASP A 21 -11.85 -5.93 -4.69
C ASP A 21 -10.96 -5.74 -5.93
N LYS A 22 -10.22 -4.63 -6.02
CA LYS A 22 -9.32 -4.35 -7.14
C LYS A 22 -8.11 -5.27 -7.16
N LEU A 23 -7.50 -5.51 -6.00
CA LEU A 23 -6.39 -6.47 -5.87
C LEU A 23 -6.87 -7.91 -6.16
N SER A 24 -8.06 -8.27 -5.68
CA SER A 24 -8.67 -9.58 -5.96
C SER A 24 -8.97 -9.77 -7.45
N ALA A 25 -9.41 -8.71 -8.14
CA ALA A 25 -9.69 -8.75 -9.58
C ALA A 25 -8.44 -9.04 -10.43
N VAL A 26 -7.24 -8.70 -9.93
CA VAL A 26 -5.96 -9.07 -10.55
C VAL A 26 -5.36 -10.36 -9.98
N ASN A 27 -6.19 -11.18 -9.32
CA ASN A 27 -5.86 -12.50 -8.75
C ASN A 27 -4.81 -12.48 -7.62
N LEU A 28 -4.75 -11.40 -6.84
CA LEU A 28 -3.89 -11.34 -5.66
C LEU A 28 -4.67 -11.70 -4.39
N PRO A 29 -4.12 -12.53 -3.49
CA PRO A 29 -4.66 -12.68 -2.15
C PRO A 29 -4.51 -11.37 -1.39
N VAL A 30 -5.51 -11.01 -0.58
CA VAL A 30 -5.56 -9.71 0.12
C VAL A 30 -5.55 -9.90 1.63
N LYS A 31 -4.80 -9.03 2.31
CA LYS A 31 -4.84 -8.80 3.75
C LYS A 31 -5.03 -7.31 4.01
N PHE A 32 -5.63 -6.96 5.15
CA PHE A 32 -5.85 -5.59 5.56
C PHE A 32 -4.85 -5.20 6.65
N SER A 33 -3.98 -4.24 6.37
CA SER A 33 -3.13 -3.63 7.38
C SER A 33 -3.96 -2.67 8.23
N VAL A 34 -3.98 -2.89 9.55
CA VAL A 34 -4.77 -2.12 10.51
C VAL A 34 -3.95 -1.78 11.74
N ASN A 35 -4.25 -0.65 12.37
CA ASN A 35 -3.70 -0.37 13.69
C ASN A 35 -4.45 -1.19 14.77
N PRO A 36 -3.86 -1.41 15.97
CA PRO A 36 -4.48 -2.23 17.01
C PRO A 36 -5.84 -1.72 17.49
N SER A 37 -6.08 -0.40 17.44
CA SER A 37 -7.37 0.18 17.83
C SER A 37 -8.49 -0.06 16.82
N GLN A 38 -8.16 -0.37 15.57
CA GLN A 38 -9.10 -0.69 14.50
C GLN A 38 -9.48 -2.16 14.46
N GLN A 39 -8.60 -3.05 14.95
CA GLN A 39 -8.79 -4.51 14.86
C GLN A 39 -10.18 -4.98 15.32
N PRO A 40 -10.74 -4.55 16.48
CA PRO A 40 -12.05 -5.05 16.92
C PRO A 40 -13.18 -4.76 15.92
N ALA A 41 -13.15 -3.61 15.25
CA ALA A 41 -14.15 -3.26 14.25
C ALA A 41 -13.92 -4.02 12.94
N TYR A 42 -12.66 -4.10 12.49
CA TYR A 42 -12.30 -4.73 11.22
C TYR A 42 -12.46 -6.25 11.22
N ILE A 43 -12.37 -6.91 12.38
CA ILE A 43 -12.74 -8.33 12.52
C ILE A 43 -14.20 -8.54 12.10
N GLY A 44 -15.10 -7.63 12.48
CA GLY A 44 -16.51 -7.68 12.11
C GLY A 44 -16.77 -7.46 10.61
N TYR A 45 -15.82 -6.85 9.89
CA TYR A 45 -15.93 -6.59 8.46
C TYR A 45 -15.30 -7.68 7.60
N PHE A 46 -14.10 -8.16 7.97
CA PHE A 46 -13.25 -8.97 7.10
C PHE A 46 -12.82 -10.32 7.69
N GLY A 47 -13.07 -10.55 8.99
CA GLY A 47 -12.51 -11.70 9.71
C GLY A 47 -11.07 -11.46 10.18
N ASP A 48 -10.72 -12.02 11.34
CA ASP A 48 -9.41 -11.81 11.97
C ASP A 48 -8.26 -12.38 11.14
N GLU A 49 -8.49 -13.48 10.43
CA GLU A 49 -7.49 -14.12 9.59
C GLU A 49 -7.05 -13.25 8.41
N GLN A 50 -7.84 -12.25 8.02
CA GLN A 50 -7.51 -11.33 6.93
C GLN A 50 -6.77 -10.09 7.41
N LEU A 51 -6.60 -9.89 8.71
CA LEU A 51 -5.98 -8.69 9.26
C LEU A 51 -4.50 -8.89 9.51
N ILE A 52 -3.74 -7.84 9.24
CA ILE A 52 -2.36 -7.67 9.70
C ILE A 52 -2.38 -6.47 10.63
N VAL A 53 -2.21 -6.73 11.91
CA VAL A 53 -2.15 -5.68 12.93
C VAL A 53 -0.73 -5.14 13.01
N ASP A 54 -0.58 -3.81 13.12
CA ASP A 54 0.72 -3.17 13.31
C ASP A 54 1.52 -3.82 14.46
N ASP A 55 2.79 -4.16 14.19
CA ASP A 55 3.71 -4.78 15.13
C ASP A 55 4.20 -3.74 16.16
N PRO A 56 3.84 -3.88 17.45
CA PRO A 56 4.19 -2.92 18.48
C PRO A 56 5.70 -2.90 18.83
N SER A 57 6.49 -3.86 18.34
CA SER A 57 7.95 -3.88 18.54
C SER A 57 8.69 -2.88 17.65
N LEU A 58 8.03 -2.38 16.59
CA LEU A 58 8.60 -1.41 15.67
C LEU A 58 8.29 0.03 16.13
N ASP A 59 9.32 0.77 16.55
CA ASP A 59 9.19 2.19 16.94
C ASP A 59 9.14 3.14 15.72
N ILE A 60 8.18 2.88 14.82
CA ILE A 60 7.92 3.70 13.64
C ILE A 60 6.41 3.93 13.48
N LYS A 61 6.02 4.83 12.58
CA LYS A 61 4.61 5.18 12.36
C LYS A 61 4.32 5.36 10.88
N GLY A 62 3.03 5.44 10.57
CA GLY A 62 2.55 5.65 9.21
C GLY A 62 2.63 4.38 8.37
N PRO A 63 2.50 4.48 7.05
CA PRO A 63 2.38 3.31 6.18
C PRO A 63 3.54 2.32 6.30
N LEU A 64 4.77 2.80 6.58
CA LEU A 64 5.92 1.92 6.76
C LEU A 64 5.72 0.92 7.90
N LEU A 65 5.02 1.30 8.98
CA LEU A 65 4.70 0.38 10.08
C LEU A 65 3.87 -0.80 9.57
N GLY A 66 2.79 -0.53 8.85
CA GLY A 66 1.94 -1.58 8.28
C GLY A 66 2.68 -2.49 7.30
N VAL A 67 3.52 -1.90 6.43
CA VAL A 67 4.35 -2.64 5.46
C VAL A 67 5.32 -3.58 6.16
N LEU A 68 6.07 -3.08 7.15
CA LEU A 68 7.04 -3.92 7.86
C LEU A 68 6.36 -4.94 8.76
N SER A 69 5.20 -4.62 9.34
CA SER A 69 4.41 -5.60 10.11
C SER A 69 3.96 -6.76 9.21
N ALA A 70 3.50 -6.46 7.99
CA ALA A 70 3.14 -7.49 7.01
C ALA A 70 4.34 -8.34 6.58
N HIS A 71 5.49 -7.70 6.32
CA HIS A 71 6.72 -8.39 5.93
C HIS A 71 7.27 -9.27 7.06
N LEU A 72 7.22 -8.84 8.32
CA LEU A 72 7.71 -9.64 9.45
C LEU A 72 6.88 -10.91 9.67
N LEU A 73 5.58 -10.88 9.33
CA LEU A 73 4.73 -12.08 9.36
C LEU A 73 5.00 -13.02 8.18
N ASN A 74 5.35 -12.49 7.01
CA ASN A 74 5.61 -13.24 5.78
C ASN A 74 6.95 -12.80 5.15
N PRO A 75 8.10 -13.16 5.76
CA PRO A 75 9.41 -12.58 5.42
C PRO A 75 10.00 -13.04 4.09
N GLU A 76 9.32 -13.95 3.40
CA GLU A 76 9.73 -14.49 2.10
C GLU A 76 8.76 -14.12 0.96
N GLU A 77 7.79 -13.24 1.23
CA GLU A 77 6.80 -12.81 0.24
C GLU A 77 7.05 -11.36 -0.20
N ASP A 78 6.83 -11.10 -1.49
CA ASP A 78 6.72 -9.75 -2.04
C ASP A 78 5.36 -9.15 -1.65
N LEU A 79 5.32 -7.82 -1.49
CA LEU A 79 4.08 -7.13 -1.10
C LEU A 79 3.58 -6.24 -2.24
N PHE A 80 2.32 -6.43 -2.64
CA PHE A 80 1.59 -5.44 -3.43
C PHE A 80 0.81 -4.54 -2.47
N LEU A 81 1.17 -3.26 -2.42
CA LEU A 81 0.51 -2.24 -1.62
C LEU A 81 -0.49 -1.45 -2.45
N LEU A 82 -1.68 -1.26 -1.89
CA LEU A 82 -2.69 -0.33 -2.41
C LEU A 82 -3.36 0.39 -1.23
N ALA A 83 -3.32 1.72 -1.23
CA ALA A 83 -4.01 2.52 -0.24
C ALA A 83 -5.53 2.43 -0.38
N CYS A 84 -6.24 2.33 0.74
CA CYS A 84 -7.71 2.28 0.74
C CYS A 84 -8.37 3.59 0.28
N ASP A 85 -7.64 4.72 0.23
CA ASP A 85 -8.17 6.01 -0.20
C ASP A 85 -7.98 6.30 -1.69
N MET A 86 -7.43 5.36 -2.48
CA MET A 86 -7.37 5.43 -3.94
C MET A 86 -8.62 4.81 -4.60
N LEU A 87 -9.78 5.40 -4.33
CA LEU A 87 -11.08 4.85 -4.76
C LEU A 87 -11.26 4.77 -6.27
N LEU A 88 -10.56 5.61 -7.04
CA LEU A 88 -10.63 5.61 -8.49
C LEU A 88 -9.58 4.72 -9.15
N MET A 89 -8.68 4.07 -8.40
CA MET A 89 -7.67 3.18 -8.98
C MET A 89 -8.32 2.15 -9.91
N GLU A 90 -7.77 1.98 -11.11
CA GLU A 90 -8.27 1.05 -12.12
C GLU A 90 -7.43 -0.23 -12.14
N THR A 91 -8.05 -1.38 -12.36
CA THR A 91 -7.35 -2.67 -12.37
C THR A 91 -6.31 -2.75 -13.49
N LYS A 92 -6.54 -2.09 -14.64
CA LYS A 92 -5.57 -2.02 -15.75
C LYS A 92 -4.21 -1.48 -15.28
N LEU A 93 -4.20 -0.49 -14.37
CA LEU A 93 -2.96 0.11 -13.86
C LEU A 93 -2.26 -0.86 -12.90
N LEU A 94 -3.01 -1.63 -12.12
CA LEU A 94 -2.44 -2.68 -11.27
C LEU A 94 -1.80 -3.79 -12.12
N GLU A 95 -2.46 -4.17 -13.23
CA GLU A 95 -1.92 -5.14 -14.20
C GLU A 95 -0.66 -4.63 -14.89
N GLU A 96 -0.59 -3.35 -15.25
CA GLU A 96 0.63 -2.71 -15.78
C GLU A 96 1.78 -2.81 -14.79
N LEU A 97 1.53 -2.54 -13.50
CA LEU A 97 2.56 -2.65 -12.47
C LEU A 97 3.05 -4.10 -12.29
N ILE A 98 2.12 -5.08 -12.31
CA ILE A 98 2.45 -6.52 -12.30
C ILE A 98 3.26 -6.90 -13.54
N HIS A 99 2.94 -6.34 -14.70
CA HIS A 99 3.67 -6.60 -15.93
C HIS A 99 5.11 -6.07 -15.86
N SER A 100 5.29 -4.85 -15.34
CA SER A 100 6.61 -4.26 -15.10
C SER A 100 7.45 -5.14 -14.17
N PHE A 101 6.86 -5.55 -13.03
CA PHE A 101 7.48 -6.48 -12.09
C PHE A 101 7.93 -7.79 -12.73
N LYS A 102 7.10 -8.40 -13.59
CA LYS A 102 7.42 -9.66 -14.28
C LYS A 102 8.46 -9.51 -15.40
N THR A 103 8.63 -8.31 -15.93
CA THR A 103 9.48 -8.06 -17.11
C THR A 103 10.94 -7.89 -16.73
N ASP A 104 11.21 -7.20 -15.62
CA ASP A 104 12.57 -7.00 -15.12
C ASP A 104 12.56 -7.19 -13.61
N ASP A 105 13.23 -8.23 -13.12
CA ASP A 105 13.26 -8.62 -11.71
C ASP A 105 14.42 -7.97 -10.91
N ALA A 106 15.15 -7.03 -11.53
CA ALA A 106 16.35 -6.43 -10.94
C ALA A 106 16.08 -5.32 -9.89
N PHE A 107 14.83 -4.89 -9.73
CA PHE A 107 14.49 -3.76 -8.86
C PHE A 107 13.93 -4.23 -7.52
N HIS A 108 14.15 -3.45 -6.47
CA HIS A 108 13.62 -3.72 -5.13
C HIS A 108 12.16 -3.27 -4.95
N ALA A 109 11.69 -2.33 -5.78
CA ALA A 109 10.32 -1.85 -5.77
C ALA A 109 9.89 -1.37 -7.17
N TYR A 110 8.59 -1.45 -7.44
CA TYR A 110 7.96 -1.01 -8.69
C TYR A 110 6.82 -0.09 -8.29
N ILE A 111 6.87 1.16 -8.75
CA ILE A 111 5.91 2.20 -8.37
C ILE A 111 5.58 3.08 -9.56
N PHE A 112 4.49 3.82 -9.43
CA PHE A 112 4.12 4.88 -10.36
C PHE A 112 4.72 6.23 -9.97
N THR A 113 4.96 7.10 -10.95
CA THR A 113 5.34 8.50 -10.74
C THR A 113 4.36 9.45 -11.42
N LYS A 114 4.02 10.54 -10.73
CA LYS A 114 3.19 11.65 -11.24
C LYS A 114 3.97 12.94 -11.10
N ASP A 115 4.24 13.64 -12.20
CA ASP A 115 5.04 14.87 -12.18
C ASP A 115 6.37 14.71 -11.39
N ASP A 116 7.10 13.63 -11.68
CA ASP A 116 8.34 13.21 -10.98
C ASP A 116 8.18 12.93 -9.48
N GLN A 117 6.94 12.82 -8.97
CA GLN A 117 6.65 12.42 -7.60
C GLN A 117 6.27 10.95 -7.54
N GLN A 118 7.03 10.18 -6.77
CA GLN A 118 6.73 8.78 -6.48
C GLN A 118 5.38 8.62 -5.77
N GLU A 119 4.60 7.62 -6.18
CA GLU A 119 3.38 7.18 -5.51
C GLU A 119 3.65 5.86 -4.77
N PRO A 120 4.13 5.90 -3.51
CA PRO A 120 4.58 4.70 -2.81
C PRO A 120 3.45 3.76 -2.35
N LEU A 121 2.21 4.24 -2.26
CA LEU A 121 1.10 3.47 -1.72
C LEU A 121 0.23 2.81 -2.81
N CYS A 122 0.74 2.79 -4.04
CA CYS A 122 0.34 1.90 -5.12
C CYS A 122 1.63 1.32 -5.73
N GLY A 123 2.07 0.17 -5.21
CA GLY A 123 3.45 -0.29 -5.43
C GLY A 123 3.67 -1.77 -5.13
N ILE A 124 4.60 -2.40 -5.85
CA ILE A 124 5.12 -3.73 -5.53
C ILE A 124 6.47 -3.56 -4.83
N TYR A 125 6.64 -4.18 -3.67
CA TYR A 125 7.87 -4.15 -2.87
C TYR A 125 8.40 -5.56 -2.74
N LYS A 126 9.60 -5.80 -3.28
CA LYS A 126 10.22 -7.11 -3.23
C LYS A 126 10.76 -7.44 -1.86
N VAL A 127 10.81 -8.73 -1.55
CA VAL A 127 11.37 -9.29 -0.32
C VAL A 127 12.79 -8.78 -0.05
N GLU A 128 13.67 -8.69 -1.06
CA GLU A 128 15.03 -8.19 -0.89
C GLU A 128 15.05 -6.72 -0.51
N GLY A 129 14.13 -5.93 -1.10
CA GLY A 129 13.93 -4.53 -0.76
C GLY A 129 13.46 -4.38 0.69
N LEU A 130 12.44 -5.13 1.08
CA LEU A 130 11.88 -5.11 2.43
C LEU A 130 12.92 -5.54 3.47
N LYS A 131 13.68 -6.61 3.23
CA LYS A 131 14.80 -7.05 4.07
C LYS A 131 15.86 -5.95 4.24
N LYS A 132 16.18 -5.23 3.18
CA LYS A 132 17.09 -4.07 3.24
C LYS A 132 16.54 -2.95 4.13
N ILE A 133 15.25 -2.66 4.06
CA ILE A 133 14.62 -1.62 4.89
C ILE A 133 14.58 -2.05 6.36
N VAL A 134 14.24 -3.31 6.65
CA VAL A 134 14.32 -3.85 8.02
C VAL A 134 15.74 -3.73 8.57
N HIS A 135 16.76 -4.08 7.77
CA HIS A 135 18.15 -3.94 8.18
C HIS A 135 18.54 -2.48 8.47
N LEU A 136 18.14 -1.54 7.61
CA LEU A 136 18.36 -0.10 7.84
C LEU A 136 17.66 0.39 9.11
N LEU A 137 16.45 -0.08 9.38
CA LEU A 137 15.74 0.27 10.61
C LEU A 137 16.47 -0.26 11.85
N GLN A 138 16.87 -1.54 11.85
CA GLN A 138 17.55 -2.20 12.98
C GLN A 138 18.94 -1.60 13.27
N THR A 139 19.62 -1.07 12.25
CA THR A 139 20.95 -0.46 12.37
C THR A 139 20.90 1.06 12.58
N ASN A 140 19.72 1.64 12.79
CA ASN A 140 19.49 3.09 12.84
C ASN A 140 19.98 3.85 11.59
N GLY A 141 20.04 3.18 10.45
CA GLY A 141 20.40 3.75 9.15
C GLY A 141 19.24 4.46 8.44
N LEU A 142 18.00 4.32 8.92
CA LEU A 142 16.81 4.93 8.32
C LEU A 142 16.44 6.25 9.03
N ALA A 143 16.87 7.40 8.48
CA ALA A 143 16.67 8.70 9.13
C ALA A 143 15.21 9.23 9.10
N LYS A 144 14.38 8.73 8.19
CA LYS A 144 12.95 9.10 8.07
C LYS A 144 12.12 7.87 7.72
N HIS A 145 10.89 7.80 8.22
CA HIS A 145 10.01 6.64 8.05
C HIS A 145 8.92 6.84 7.00
N SER A 146 8.99 7.91 6.18
CA SER A 146 8.05 8.09 5.07
C SER A 146 8.36 7.12 3.95
N MET A 147 7.33 6.59 3.28
CA MET A 147 7.55 5.65 2.19
C MET A 147 8.35 6.24 1.02
N LYS A 148 8.21 7.55 0.74
CA LYS A 148 9.06 8.25 -0.24
C LYS A 148 10.55 8.20 0.13
N TYR A 149 10.87 8.35 1.42
CA TYR A 149 12.27 8.26 1.86
C TYR A 149 12.77 6.80 1.82
N VAL A 150 11.91 5.84 2.15
CA VAL A 150 12.20 4.41 2.00
C VAL A 150 12.58 4.07 0.56
N LEU A 151 11.80 4.55 -0.42
CA LEU A 151 12.12 4.37 -1.85
C LEU A 151 13.48 4.95 -2.24
N SER A 152 13.91 6.08 -1.68
CA SER A 152 15.25 6.64 -1.95
C SER A 152 16.43 5.77 -1.47
N ASN A 153 16.15 4.75 -0.64
CA ASN A 153 17.14 3.76 -0.19
C ASN A 153 17.09 2.46 -1.02
N LEU A 154 16.21 2.39 -2.02
CA LEU A 154 15.97 1.21 -2.86
C LEU A 154 16.37 1.46 -4.31
N GLN A 155 16.55 0.37 -5.06
CA GLN A 155 16.58 0.44 -6.52
C GLN A 155 15.13 0.32 -6.99
N VAL A 156 14.60 1.35 -7.61
CA VAL A 156 13.16 1.46 -7.90
C VAL A 156 12.93 1.50 -9.40
N CYS A 157 12.00 0.69 -9.89
CA CYS A 157 11.44 0.80 -11.22
C CYS A 157 10.30 1.81 -11.17
N GLU A 158 10.42 2.88 -11.94
CA GLU A 158 9.43 3.97 -11.97
C GLU A 158 8.68 3.96 -13.29
N THR A 159 7.36 3.89 -13.21
CA THR A 159 6.46 3.99 -14.36
C THR A 159 5.75 5.34 -14.33
N ALA A 160 6.05 6.21 -15.29
CA ALA A 160 5.39 7.51 -15.39
C ALA A 160 3.91 7.32 -15.74
N ILE A 161 3.03 7.98 -14.99
CA ILE A 161 1.60 7.97 -15.24
C ILE A 161 1.30 8.89 -16.43
N GLU A 162 0.42 8.47 -17.33
CA GLU A 162 -0.08 9.33 -18.40
C GLU A 162 -1.10 10.36 -17.85
N ASP A 163 -1.13 11.56 -18.42
CA ASP A 163 -2.03 12.64 -17.99
C ASP A 163 -3.51 12.20 -17.86
N GLN A 164 -3.96 11.31 -18.75
CA GLN A 164 -5.33 10.78 -18.74
C GLN A 164 -5.65 9.90 -17.53
N ASP A 165 -4.62 9.28 -16.94
CA ASP A 165 -4.73 8.34 -15.82
C ASP A 165 -4.50 9.01 -14.46
N TYR A 166 -4.11 10.30 -14.43
CA TYR A 166 -3.83 11.07 -13.20
C TYR A 166 -4.95 11.03 -12.16
N ARG A 167 -6.21 10.94 -12.62
CA ARG A 167 -7.39 10.91 -11.75
C ARG A 167 -7.47 9.63 -10.92
N TYR A 168 -6.94 8.51 -11.42
CA TYR A 168 -7.04 7.20 -10.77
C TYR A 168 -6.12 7.07 -9.54
N PHE A 169 -5.13 7.94 -9.43
CA PHE A 169 -4.21 8.06 -8.28
C PHE A 169 -4.67 9.12 -7.26
N SER A 170 -5.90 9.64 -7.37
CA SER A 170 -6.40 10.63 -6.42
C SER A 170 -6.73 9.98 -5.07
N ASN A 171 -6.21 10.57 -4.00
CA ASN A 171 -6.51 10.16 -2.63
C ASN A 171 -7.71 10.95 -2.10
N PHE A 172 -8.70 10.24 -1.56
CA PHE A 172 -9.87 10.85 -0.93
C PHE A 172 -9.68 10.97 0.58
N ASN A 173 -10.21 12.03 1.19
CA ASN A 173 -10.11 12.27 2.64
C ASN A 173 -11.44 12.16 3.37
N SER A 174 -12.57 12.29 2.66
CA SER A 174 -13.90 12.22 3.25
C SER A 174 -14.97 11.82 2.23
N HIS A 175 -16.14 11.39 2.70
CA HIS A 175 -17.33 11.17 1.86
C HIS A 175 -17.71 12.38 1.00
N ALA A 176 -17.52 13.59 1.50
CA ALA A 176 -17.94 14.81 0.80
C ALA A 176 -17.22 14.99 -0.54
N GLU A 177 -15.97 14.50 -0.64
CA GLU A 177 -15.18 14.55 -1.87
C GLU A 177 -15.67 13.55 -2.93
N ILE A 178 -16.47 12.56 -2.53
CA ILE A 178 -16.98 11.50 -3.41
C ILE A 178 -18.36 11.82 -3.97
N ASN A 179 -19.11 12.74 -3.37
CA ASN A 179 -20.47 13.08 -3.80
C ASN A 179 -20.57 13.68 -5.23
N GLY A 180 -19.44 13.90 -5.91
CA GLY A 180 -19.36 14.33 -7.31
C GLY A 180 -18.81 13.30 -8.30
N LEU A 181 -18.61 12.05 -7.85
CA LEU A 181 -18.24 10.89 -8.68
C LEU A 181 -19.47 10.07 -9.05
#